data_AF-A0A535SQY0-F1
#
_entry.id   AF-A0A535SQY0-F1
#
_cell.length_a   1.000
_cell.length_b   1.000
_cell.length_c   1.000
_cell.angle_alpha   90.00
_cell.angle_beta   90.00
_cell.angle_gamma   90.00
#
_symmetry.space_group_name_H-M   'P 1'
#
loop_
_entity.id
_entity.type
_entity.pdbx_description
1 polymer ?
#
loop_
_entity_poly.entity_id
_entity_poly.type
_entity_poly.pdbx_seq_one_letter_code
_entity_poly.pdbx_strand_id
1 'polypeptide(L)'
;MVQYAERELVKQAIGSGCFTDRMPGFVMEQTVHQGGDPIIVAGLAAGDVEPAGLTDGEILDSVDETMSSVVGRPLRRIAGFVKSWTHDPWSRAVVRAPIGDQRDTVLPLIAAPLDRTVFFAGEHTDDRVGPGGMEGAIKSGYRVAREVLA
;
A
#
# COMPACT_ATOMS: atom_id res chain seq x y z
N MET A 1 3.13 2.98 9.37
CA MET A 1 2.58 2.17 10.48
C MET A 1 3.04 2.77 11.79
N VAL A 2 2.18 2.78 12.80
CA VAL A 2 2.46 3.34 14.13
C VAL A 2 1.94 2.39 15.19
N GLN A 3 2.63 2.32 16.32
CA GLN A 3 2.21 1.60 17.50
C GLN A 3 1.90 2.59 18.62
N TYR A 4 0.69 2.55 19.17
CA TYR A 4 0.27 3.36 20.30
C TYR A 4 0.10 2.52 21.56
N ALA A 5 0.26 3.14 22.73
CA ALA A 5 0.07 2.47 24.01
C ALA A 5 -1.42 2.24 24.35
N GLU A 6 -2.32 3.03 23.78
CA GLU A 6 -3.71 3.13 24.19
C GLU A 6 -4.68 2.30 23.31
N ARG A 7 -4.53 0.97 23.28
CA ARG A 7 -5.33 0.09 22.40
C ARG A 7 -6.83 0.34 22.49
N GLU A 8 -7.41 0.30 23.68
CA GLU A 8 -8.86 0.38 23.84
C GLU A 8 -9.41 1.73 23.37
N LEU A 9 -8.68 2.83 23.60
CA LEU A 9 -9.08 4.16 23.12
C LEU A 9 -9.06 4.24 21.60
N VAL A 10 -7.99 3.74 20.97
CA VAL A 10 -7.88 3.72 19.51
C VAL A 10 -8.94 2.79 18.90
N LYS A 11 -9.16 1.60 19.45
CA LYS A 11 -10.20 0.66 18.98
C LYS A 11 -11.59 1.25 19.08
N GLN A 12 -11.90 1.96 20.16
CA GLN A 12 -13.19 2.62 20.32
C GLN A 12 -13.40 3.71 19.26
N ALA A 13 -12.35 4.44 18.88
CA ALA A 13 -12.42 5.52 17.90
C ALA A 13 -12.51 5.03 16.46
N ILE A 14 -11.75 4.00 16.07
CA ILE A 14 -11.64 3.58 14.66
C ILE A 14 -12.29 2.23 14.35
N GLY A 15 -12.68 1.44 15.35
CA GLY A 15 -13.10 0.05 15.14
C GLY A 15 -12.01 -0.75 14.40
N SER A 16 -12.32 -1.25 13.20
CA SER A 16 -11.35 -1.90 12.32
C SER A 16 -10.55 -0.93 11.43
N GLY A 17 -11.02 0.31 11.29
CA GLY A 17 -10.41 1.34 10.46
C GLY A 17 -11.37 2.49 10.17
N CYS A 18 -10.82 3.64 9.80
CA CYS A 18 -11.61 4.82 9.46
C CYS A 18 -10.98 5.59 8.29
N PHE A 19 -11.80 6.43 7.66
CA PHE A 19 -11.37 7.41 6.67
C PHE A 19 -11.32 8.80 7.31
N THR A 20 -10.38 9.61 6.87
CA THR A 20 -10.24 11.03 7.26
C THR A 20 -9.76 11.83 6.06
N ASP A 21 -9.98 13.14 6.08
CA ASP A 21 -9.42 14.10 5.16
C ASP A 21 -7.97 14.51 5.52
N ARG A 22 -7.45 14.06 6.69
CA ARG A 22 -6.06 14.25 7.09
C ARG A 22 -5.15 13.13 6.56
N MET A 23 -3.84 13.34 6.64
CA MET A 23 -2.84 12.32 6.29
C MET A 23 -2.59 11.35 7.47
N PRO A 24 -2.65 10.02 7.28
CA PRO A 24 -3.10 9.30 6.08
C PRO A 24 -4.63 9.26 5.99
N GLY A 25 -5.16 9.38 4.77
CA GLY A 25 -6.61 9.49 4.53
C GLY A 25 -7.40 8.23 4.88
N PHE A 26 -6.70 7.13 5.10
CA PHE A 26 -7.26 5.86 5.56
C PHE A 26 -6.31 5.21 6.56
N VAL A 27 -6.88 4.74 7.66
CA VAL A 27 -6.18 3.98 8.70
C VAL A 27 -6.91 2.68 9.02
N MET A 28 -6.16 1.65 9.38
CA MET A 28 -6.66 0.33 9.78
C MET A 28 -5.98 -0.16 11.05
N GLU A 29 -6.76 -0.79 11.91
CA GLU A 29 -6.23 -1.60 13.02
C GLU A 29 -5.54 -2.86 12.46
N GLN A 30 -4.39 -3.24 13.03
CA GLN A 30 -3.58 -4.38 12.59
C GLN A 30 -3.29 -5.38 13.72
N THR A 31 -4.00 -5.29 14.85
CA THR A 31 -3.75 -6.07 16.07
C THR A 31 -4.79 -7.12 16.39
N VAL A 32 -5.73 -7.43 15.47
CA VAL A 32 -6.78 -8.45 15.65
C VAL A 32 -6.27 -9.77 16.26
N HIS A 33 -5.03 -10.18 15.96
CA HIS A 33 -4.45 -11.44 16.46
C HIS A 33 -3.27 -11.25 17.43
N GLN A 34 -3.14 -10.07 18.06
CA GLN A 34 -2.04 -9.74 18.96
C GLN A 34 -2.54 -9.46 20.39
N GLY A 35 -1.87 -10.04 21.39
CA GLY A 35 -2.12 -9.74 22.81
C GLY A 35 -1.53 -8.40 23.27
N GLY A 36 -1.69 -8.07 24.54
CA GLY A 36 -1.08 -6.90 25.20
C GLY A 36 -1.87 -5.59 25.08
N ASP A 37 -1.34 -4.54 25.70
CA ASP A 37 -1.96 -3.21 25.77
C ASP A 37 -1.73 -2.31 24.53
N PRO A 38 -0.63 -2.45 23.75
CA PRO A 38 -0.43 -1.62 22.57
C PRO A 38 -1.30 -1.98 21.37
N ILE A 39 -1.56 -1.02 20.50
CA ILE A 39 -2.24 -1.21 19.20
C ILE A 39 -1.32 -0.79 18.06
N ILE A 40 -1.42 -1.49 16.93
CA ILE A 40 -0.74 -1.14 15.67
C ILE A 40 -1.80 -0.63 14.71
N VAL A 41 -1.52 0.54 14.14
CA VAL A 41 -2.33 1.16 13.10
C VAL A 41 -1.48 1.29 11.83
N ALA A 42 -2.02 0.84 10.71
CA ALA A 42 -1.45 1.05 9.40
C ALA A 42 -2.28 2.07 8.63
N GLY A 43 -1.60 2.88 7.83
CA GLY A 43 -2.24 3.77 6.87
C GLY A 43 -1.45 3.72 5.56
N LEU A 44 -2.12 4.08 4.47
CA LEU A 44 -1.52 4.15 3.14
C LEU A 44 -1.78 5.54 2.57
N ALA A 45 -0.72 6.17 2.08
CA ALA A 45 -0.77 7.38 1.29
C ALA A 45 -0.17 7.06 -0.08
N ALA A 46 -0.94 7.26 -1.15
CA ALA A 46 -0.57 6.90 -2.51
C ALA A 46 -1.17 7.90 -3.51
N GLY A 47 -0.62 7.92 -4.74
CA GLY A 47 -1.04 8.88 -5.75
C GLY A 47 -0.69 10.31 -5.34
N ASP A 48 -1.60 11.26 -5.59
CA ASP A 48 -1.36 12.69 -5.37
C ASP A 48 -1.14 13.07 -3.90
N VAL A 49 -1.52 12.18 -2.97
CA VAL A 49 -1.30 12.37 -1.53
C VAL A 49 -0.04 11.66 -1.02
N GLU A 50 0.81 11.07 -1.87
CA GLU A 50 2.08 10.50 -1.39
C GLU A 50 2.99 11.59 -0.78
N PRO A 51 3.51 11.43 0.45
CA PRO A 51 4.32 12.44 1.12
C PRO A 51 5.80 12.39 0.66
N ALA A 52 6.05 12.39 -0.65
CA ALA A 52 7.36 12.10 -1.24
C ALA A 52 8.49 13.08 -0.85
N GLY A 53 8.15 14.26 -0.33
CA GLY A 53 9.11 15.27 0.14
C GLY A 53 9.33 15.31 1.66
N LEU A 54 8.61 14.49 2.43
CA LEU A 54 8.71 14.49 3.89
C LEU A 54 9.67 13.41 4.37
N THR A 55 10.34 13.69 5.48
CA THR A 55 11.10 12.68 6.22
C THR A 55 10.16 11.70 6.92
N ASP A 56 10.67 10.52 7.27
CA ASP A 56 9.91 9.54 8.04
C ASP A 56 9.38 10.12 9.36
N GLY A 57 10.15 10.99 10.03
CA GLY A 57 9.72 11.66 11.26
C GLY A 57 8.50 12.54 11.06
N GLU A 58 8.55 13.43 10.05
CA GLU A 58 7.43 14.33 9.72
C GLU A 58 6.17 13.58 9.31
N ILE A 59 6.32 12.45 8.60
CA ILE A 59 5.20 11.56 8.25
C ILE A 59 4.60 10.95 9.51
N LEU A 60 5.42 10.41 10.41
CA LEU A 60 4.93 9.81 11.65
C LEU A 60 4.28 10.84 12.57
N ASP A 61 4.81 12.06 12.64
CA ASP A 61 4.24 13.14 13.43
C ASP A 61 2.87 13.58 12.85
N SER A 62 2.74 13.63 11.52
CA SER A 62 1.45 13.85 10.86
C SER A 62 0.43 12.74 11.17
N VAL A 63 0.88 11.48 11.21
CA VAL A 63 0.02 10.34 11.62
C VAL A 63 -0.42 10.50 13.08
N ASP A 64 0.47 10.92 13.98
CA ASP A 64 0.15 11.14 15.38
C ASP A 64 -0.86 12.27 15.58
N GLU A 65 -0.74 13.37 14.84
CA GLU A 65 -1.72 14.46 14.84
C GLU A 65 -3.09 13.96 14.37
N THR A 66 -3.12 13.21 13.26
CA THR A 66 -4.35 12.64 12.72
C THR A 66 -5.01 11.69 13.71
N MET A 67 -4.25 10.75 14.26
CA MET A 67 -4.78 9.78 15.21
C MET A 67 -5.22 10.43 16.52
N SER A 68 -4.47 11.42 17.00
CA SER A 68 -4.88 12.20 18.18
C SER A 68 -6.16 12.99 17.94
N SER A 69 -6.36 13.52 16.71
CA SER A 69 -7.60 14.19 16.32
C SER A 69 -8.78 13.23 16.24
N VAL A 70 -8.58 12.03 15.66
CA VAL A 70 -9.63 11.00 15.52
C VAL A 70 -10.04 10.46 16.90
N VAL A 71 -9.09 10.24 17.80
CA VAL A 71 -9.37 9.78 19.17
C VAL A 71 -9.86 10.93 20.07
N GLY A 72 -9.59 12.18 19.70
CA GLY A 72 -9.98 13.38 20.45
C GLY A 72 -9.02 13.75 21.60
N ARG A 73 -7.82 13.15 21.65
CA ARG A 73 -6.78 13.44 22.65
C ARG A 73 -5.41 12.94 22.19
N PRO A 74 -4.30 13.45 22.75
CA PRO A 74 -2.96 12.97 22.45
C PRO A 74 -2.79 11.47 22.76
N LEU A 75 -2.11 10.77 21.87
CA LEU A 75 -1.70 9.37 22.00
C LEU A 75 -0.20 9.26 22.25
N ARG A 76 0.24 8.21 22.96
CA ARG A 76 1.67 7.94 23.14
C ARG A 76 2.16 6.93 22.10
N ARG A 77 2.87 7.43 21.08
CA ARG A 77 3.60 6.59 20.11
C ARG A 77 4.71 5.81 20.82
N ILE A 78 4.66 4.49 20.74
CA ILE A 78 5.71 3.57 21.22
C ILE A 78 6.76 3.36 20.12
N ALA A 79 6.30 3.13 18.89
CA ALA A 79 7.14 2.87 17.73
C ALA A 79 6.44 3.34 16.46
N GLY A 80 7.22 3.60 15.41
CA GLY A 80 6.74 4.00 14.11
C GLY A 80 7.65 3.50 13.00
N PHE A 81 7.06 3.21 11.84
CA PHE A 81 7.79 2.79 10.64
C PHE A 81 7.11 3.32 9.38
N VAL A 82 7.92 3.85 8.47
CA VAL A 82 7.50 4.37 7.17
C VAL A 82 8.17 3.55 6.07
N LYS A 83 7.41 3.23 5.02
CA LYS A 83 7.93 2.60 3.80
C LYS A 83 7.46 3.41 2.61
N SER A 84 8.39 4.07 1.94
CA SER A 84 8.16 4.59 0.58
C SER A 84 8.50 3.49 -0.42
N TRP A 85 7.50 3.10 -1.22
CA TRP A 85 7.71 2.19 -2.35
C TRP A 85 8.29 2.92 -3.56
N THR A 86 7.98 4.21 -3.71
CA THR A 86 8.50 5.07 -4.77
C THR A 86 10.02 5.28 -4.65
N HIS A 87 10.53 5.44 -3.43
CA HIS A 87 11.97 5.56 -3.17
C HIS A 87 12.67 4.21 -2.96
N ASP A 88 11.95 3.09 -2.98
CA ASP A 88 12.55 1.76 -2.91
C ASP A 88 13.29 1.46 -4.23
N PRO A 89 14.60 1.18 -4.22
CA PRO A 89 15.38 1.07 -5.46
C PRO A 89 14.96 -0.13 -6.33
N TRP A 90 14.29 -1.12 -5.73
CA TRP A 90 13.88 -2.36 -6.39
C TRP A 90 12.44 -2.31 -6.91
N SER A 91 11.55 -1.63 -6.18
CA SER A 91 10.13 -1.58 -6.50
C SER A 91 9.78 -0.33 -7.31
N ARG A 92 10.29 0.84 -6.92
CA ARG A 92 10.03 2.17 -7.51
C ARG A 92 8.56 2.62 -7.61
N ALA A 93 7.62 1.78 -7.20
CA ALA A 93 6.20 2.04 -7.11
C ALA A 93 5.57 0.98 -6.20
N VAL A 94 4.38 1.28 -5.63
CA VAL A 94 3.66 0.34 -4.78
C VAL A 94 2.98 -0.77 -5.59
N VAL A 95 2.21 -0.39 -6.61
CA VAL A 95 1.55 -1.28 -7.56
C VAL A 95 1.32 -0.53 -8.87
N ARG A 96 1.06 -1.27 -9.94
CA ARG A 96 0.56 -0.65 -11.18
C ARG A 96 -0.88 -0.12 -10.99
N ALA A 97 -1.17 1.07 -11.52
CA ALA A 97 -2.50 1.68 -11.51
C ALA A 97 -2.75 2.40 -12.85
N PRO A 98 -3.23 1.69 -13.90
CA PRO A 98 -3.41 2.26 -15.22
C PRO A 98 -4.50 3.34 -15.19
N ILE A 99 -4.26 4.48 -15.85
CA ILE A 99 -5.20 5.59 -15.96
C ILE A 99 -5.77 5.69 -17.37
N GLY A 100 -7.04 6.10 -17.49
CA GLY A 100 -7.71 6.24 -18.79
C GLY A 100 -7.75 4.93 -19.58
N ASP A 101 -7.29 4.98 -20.83
CA ASP A 101 -7.28 3.86 -21.77
C ASP A 101 -6.02 2.99 -21.70
N GLN A 102 -5.07 3.27 -20.79
CA GLN A 102 -3.81 2.53 -20.68
C GLN A 102 -3.99 1.04 -20.46
N ARG A 103 -5.13 0.63 -19.88
CA ARG A 103 -5.46 -0.80 -19.76
C ARG A 103 -5.55 -1.48 -21.12
N ASP A 104 -6.11 -0.80 -22.11
CA ASP A 104 -6.36 -1.35 -23.43
C ASP A 104 -5.22 -1.02 -24.42
N THR A 105 -4.54 0.11 -24.23
CA THR A 105 -3.52 0.61 -25.17
C THR A 105 -2.09 0.30 -24.75
N VAL A 106 -1.77 0.19 -23.45
CA VAL A 106 -0.40 0.02 -22.96
C VAL A 106 -0.16 -1.39 -22.41
N LEU A 107 -1.08 -1.93 -21.60
CA LEU A 107 -0.86 -3.24 -20.96
C LEU A 107 -0.63 -4.38 -21.96
N PRO A 108 -1.36 -4.49 -23.09
CA PRO A 108 -1.11 -5.55 -24.04
C PRO A 108 0.29 -5.46 -24.66
N LEU A 109 0.81 -4.25 -24.83
CA LEU A 109 2.14 -4.02 -25.40
C LEU A 109 3.25 -4.47 -24.44
N ILE A 110 3.13 -4.15 -23.14
CA ILE A 110 4.15 -4.54 -22.14
C ILE A 110 4.07 -6.01 -21.73
N ALA A 111 2.92 -6.67 -21.94
CA ALA A 111 2.76 -8.09 -21.68
C ALA A 111 3.27 -8.98 -22.83
N ALA A 112 3.41 -8.41 -24.03
CA ALA A 112 3.81 -9.15 -25.22
C ALA A 112 5.28 -9.61 -25.14
N PRO A 113 5.59 -10.86 -25.50
CA PRO A 113 6.97 -11.34 -25.53
C PRO A 113 7.77 -10.70 -26.69
N LEU A 114 9.09 -10.56 -26.51
CA LEU A 114 10.00 -10.15 -27.59
C LEU A 114 10.57 -11.40 -28.27
N ASP A 115 10.37 -11.50 -29.58
CA ASP A 115 10.91 -12.55 -30.46
C ASP A 115 10.73 -13.98 -29.94
N ARG A 116 9.70 -14.23 -29.12
CA ARG A 116 9.45 -15.51 -28.43
C ARG A 116 10.64 -16.02 -27.60
N THR A 117 11.53 -15.14 -27.19
CA THR A 117 12.74 -15.47 -26.42
C THR A 117 12.78 -14.76 -25.08
N VAL A 118 12.24 -13.54 -25.01
CA VAL A 118 12.11 -12.76 -23.77
C VAL A 118 10.63 -12.62 -23.42
N PHE A 119 10.26 -13.07 -22.23
CA PHE A 119 8.88 -13.06 -21.74
C PHE A 119 8.79 -12.18 -20.49
N PHE A 120 7.69 -11.43 -20.36
CA PHE A 120 7.46 -10.54 -19.22
C PHE A 120 6.37 -11.09 -18.31
N ALA A 121 6.71 -11.25 -17.04
CA ALA A 121 5.81 -11.61 -15.96
C ALA A 121 5.93 -10.61 -14.81
N GLY A 122 4.87 -10.54 -14.01
CA GLY A 122 4.73 -9.60 -12.90
C GLY A 122 3.35 -8.94 -12.95
N GLU A 123 2.92 -8.38 -11.83
CA GLU A 123 1.60 -7.76 -11.71
C GLU A 123 1.32 -6.65 -12.75
N HIS A 124 2.37 -6.02 -13.27
CA HIS A 124 2.28 -4.99 -14.30
C HIS A 124 1.89 -5.54 -15.68
N THR A 125 2.01 -6.86 -15.90
CA THR A 125 1.71 -7.53 -17.18
C THR A 125 0.38 -8.28 -17.19
N ASP A 126 -0.41 -8.15 -16.13
CA ASP A 126 -1.72 -8.80 -16.00
C ASP A 126 -2.86 -7.89 -16.51
N ASP A 127 -3.98 -8.49 -16.88
CA ASP A 127 -5.14 -7.82 -17.50
C ASP A 127 -6.32 -7.61 -16.54
N ARG A 128 -6.23 -8.03 -15.26
CA ARG A 128 -7.30 -7.81 -14.25
C ARG A 128 -7.74 -6.36 -14.22
N VAL A 129 -8.97 -6.08 -13.81
CA VAL A 129 -9.48 -4.73 -13.56
C VAL A 129 -8.98 -4.20 -12.20
N GLY A 130 -8.65 -2.91 -12.12
CA GLY A 130 -8.15 -2.25 -10.90
C GLY A 130 -6.63 -2.27 -10.74
N PRO A 131 -6.11 -1.97 -9.54
CA PRO A 131 -4.69 -1.97 -9.23
C PRO A 131 -4.05 -3.36 -9.32
N GLY A 132 -2.72 -3.35 -9.47
CA GLY A 132 -1.87 -4.54 -9.37
C GLY A 132 -2.01 -5.27 -8.04
N GLY A 133 -1.51 -6.51 -8.02
CA GLY A 133 -1.43 -7.30 -6.81
C GLY A 133 -0.93 -8.71 -7.07
N MET A 134 -0.80 -9.48 -5.99
CA MET A 134 -0.25 -10.84 -6.02
C MET A 134 -0.96 -11.76 -7.02
N GLU A 135 -2.29 -11.64 -7.14
CA GLU A 135 -3.06 -12.44 -8.10
C GLU A 135 -2.60 -12.21 -9.55
N GLY A 136 -2.35 -10.95 -9.94
CA GLY A 136 -1.85 -10.61 -11.26
C GLY A 136 -0.44 -11.13 -11.50
N ALA A 137 0.43 -11.04 -10.49
CA ALA A 137 1.77 -11.62 -10.54
C ALA A 137 1.72 -13.15 -10.76
N ILE A 138 0.87 -13.86 -10.03
CA ILE A 138 0.69 -15.32 -10.18
C ILE A 138 0.12 -15.67 -11.56
N LYS A 139 -0.95 -15.00 -11.98
CA LYS A 139 -1.59 -15.23 -13.29
C LYS A 139 -0.62 -15.01 -14.45
N SER A 140 0.16 -13.93 -14.41
CA SER A 140 1.18 -13.64 -15.42
C SER A 140 2.29 -14.70 -15.44
N GLY A 141 2.70 -15.22 -14.28
CA GLY A 141 3.66 -16.32 -14.19
C GLY A 141 3.16 -17.59 -14.87
N TYR A 142 1.90 -17.99 -14.60
CA TYR A 142 1.30 -19.13 -15.30
C TYR A 142 1.14 -18.91 -16.81
N ARG A 143 0.84 -17.69 -17.23
CA ARG A 143 0.77 -17.33 -18.65
C ARG A 143 2.13 -17.50 -19.32
N VAL A 144 3.19 -16.87 -18.80
CA VAL A 144 4.54 -16.96 -19.35
C VAL A 144 5.06 -18.40 -19.34
N ALA A 145 4.79 -19.18 -18.29
CA ALA A 145 5.18 -20.58 -18.25
C ALA A 145 4.59 -21.39 -19.43
N ARG A 146 3.34 -21.10 -19.84
CA ARG A 146 2.75 -21.72 -21.03
C ARG A 146 3.36 -21.20 -22.34
N GLU A 147 3.66 -19.91 -22.42
CA GLU A 147 4.27 -19.29 -23.59
C GLU A 147 5.69 -19.83 -23.87
N VAL A 148 6.46 -20.13 -22.81
CA VAL A 148 7.80 -20.73 -22.91
C VAL A 148 7.76 -22.20 -23.39
N LEU A 149 6.70 -22.93 -23.05
CA LEU A 149 6.54 -24.35 -23.40
C LEU A 149 5.93 -24.59 -24.79
N ALA A 150 5.40 -23.54 -25.44
CA ALA A 150 4.72 -23.60 -26.73
C ALA A 150 5.68 -23.36 -27.90
#